data_AF-A0A124PA05-F1
#
_entry.id   AF-A0A124PA05-F1
#
_cell.length_a   1.000
_cell.length_b   1.000
_cell.length_c   1.000
_cell.angle_alpha   90.00
_cell.angle_beta   90.00
_cell.angle_gamma   90.00
#
_symmetry.space_group_name_H-M   'P 1'
#
loop_
_entity.id
_entity.type
_entity.pdbx_description
1 polymer ?
#
loop_
_entity_poly.entity_id
_entity_poly.type
_entity_poly.pdbx_seq_one_letter_code
_entity_poly.pdbx_strand_id
1 'polypeptide(L)'
;MIAARDLYVSANDDSMVHSQFLTYLTILDSLAEQWSRPATAIQWIEDRLKNAVVVADHGLGFALDNLKKISHGKAVRELVGRAAIAKGLDAATATTLMKKAGNLYTVRSNLSHAGNTDIPDVQSARNLAELILNQAVLQPSLLNAQRNSNTGATN
;
A
#
# COMPACT_ATOMS: atom_id res chain seq x y z
N MET A 1 -4.22 14.15 4.96
CA MET A 1 -5.67 14.09 4.68
C MET A 1 -6.16 15.19 3.75
N ILE A 2 -5.97 16.48 4.05
CA ILE A 2 -6.42 17.58 3.17
C ILE A 2 -5.83 17.46 1.75
N ALA A 3 -4.50 17.33 1.63
CA ALA A 3 -3.84 17.16 0.34
C ALA A 3 -4.32 15.91 -0.45
N ALA A 4 -4.61 14.80 0.23
CA ALA A 4 -5.11 13.58 -0.41
C ALA A 4 -6.53 13.76 -0.97
N ARG A 5 -7.35 14.58 -0.30
CA ARG A 5 -8.71 14.93 -0.75
C ARG A 5 -8.68 15.91 -1.92
N ASP A 6 -7.79 16.90 -1.88
CA ASP A 6 -7.61 17.84 -2.99
C ASP A 6 -7.14 17.11 -4.26
N LEU A 7 -6.17 16.20 -4.11
CA LEU A 7 -5.73 15.32 -5.20
C LEU A 7 -6.87 14.43 -5.73
N TYR A 8 -7.78 13.95 -4.87
CA TYR A 8 -8.94 13.16 -5.31
C TYR A 8 -9.89 13.99 -6.18
N VAL A 9 -10.11 15.26 -5.84
CA VAL A 9 -10.93 16.18 -6.65
C VAL A 9 -10.25 16.43 -7.99
N SER A 10 -8.96 16.79 -7.98
CA SER A 10 -8.19 17.02 -9.22
C SER A 10 -8.13 15.80 -10.13
N ALA A 11 -8.05 14.59 -9.58
CA ALA A 11 -8.06 13.36 -10.36
C ALA A 11 -9.40 13.10 -11.06
N ASN A 12 -10.53 13.59 -10.55
CA ASN A 12 -11.82 13.46 -11.23
C ASN A 12 -11.93 14.35 -12.47
N ASP A 13 -11.22 15.49 -12.47
CA ASP A 13 -11.24 16.47 -13.56
C ASP A 13 -10.16 16.21 -14.63
N ASP A 14 -9.24 15.28 -14.38
CA ASP A 14 -8.17 14.91 -15.32
C ASP A 14 -8.76 14.12 -16.51
N SER A 15 -8.37 14.47 -17.73
CA SER A 15 -8.86 13.81 -18.95
C SER A 15 -8.05 12.57 -19.35
N MET A 16 -6.88 12.36 -18.76
CA MET A 16 -5.97 11.25 -19.09
C MET A 16 -6.16 10.08 -18.13
N VAL A 17 -6.72 8.98 -18.63
CA VAL A 17 -6.96 7.72 -17.88
C VAL A 17 -5.73 7.24 -17.10
N HIS A 18 -4.54 7.30 -17.71
CA HIS A 18 -3.31 6.89 -17.06
C HIS A 18 -2.94 7.81 -15.88
N SER A 19 -3.09 9.12 -16.06
CA SER A 19 -2.82 10.11 -15.01
C SER A 19 -3.82 10.00 -13.86
N GLN A 20 -5.10 9.81 -14.15
CA GLN A 20 -6.13 9.51 -13.15
C GLN A 20 -5.76 8.28 -12.31
N PHE A 21 -5.43 7.17 -12.99
CA PHE A 21 -5.05 5.93 -12.32
C PHE A 21 -3.87 6.12 -11.37
N LEU A 22 -2.77 6.71 -11.85
CA LEU A 22 -1.58 6.96 -11.05
C LEU A 22 -1.86 7.93 -9.89
N THR A 23 -2.73 8.92 -10.09
CA THR A 23 -3.11 9.85 -9.02
C THR A 23 -3.91 9.15 -7.92
N TYR A 24 -4.88 8.29 -8.26
CA TYR A 24 -5.58 7.48 -7.26
C TYR A 24 -4.63 6.55 -6.50
N LEU A 25 -3.68 5.92 -7.19
CA LEU A 25 -2.68 5.09 -6.50
C LEU A 25 -1.74 5.93 -5.61
N THR A 26 -1.41 7.16 -6.02
CA THR A 26 -0.61 8.09 -5.19
C THR A 26 -1.37 8.49 -3.93
N ILE A 27 -2.69 8.70 -4.01
CA ILE A 27 -3.55 8.92 -2.85
C ILE A 27 -3.49 7.71 -1.91
N LEU A 28 -3.67 6.49 -2.45
CA LEU A 28 -3.57 5.26 -1.66
C LEU A 28 -2.20 5.11 -0.98
N ASP A 29 -1.11 5.37 -1.70
CA ASP A 29 0.26 5.34 -1.18
C ASP A 29 0.47 6.36 -0.06
N SER A 30 -0.08 7.58 -0.21
CA SER A 30 0.06 8.64 0.80
C SER A 30 -0.68 8.35 2.09
N LEU A 31 -1.73 7.52 2.03
CA LEU A 31 -2.59 7.16 3.17
C LEU A 31 -2.16 5.86 3.83
N ALA A 32 -1.49 4.98 3.08
CA ALA A 32 -0.87 3.77 3.61
C ALA A 32 0.49 4.12 4.23
N GLU A 33 0.49 4.52 5.50
CA GLU A 33 1.69 4.78 6.29
C GLU A 33 2.73 3.67 6.07
N GLN A 34 4.03 4.00 5.97
CA GLN A 34 5.08 3.01 5.70
C GLN A 34 5.15 2.01 6.85
N TRP A 35 4.59 0.82 6.67
CA TRP A 35 4.70 -0.24 7.66
C TRP A 35 6.16 -0.72 7.72
N SER A 36 6.71 -0.67 8.92
CA SER A 36 7.92 -1.41 9.25
C SER A 36 7.62 -2.91 9.26
N ARG A 37 8.55 -3.73 8.77
CA ARG A 37 8.40 -5.20 8.88
C ARG A 37 8.38 -5.65 10.34
N PRO A 38 7.90 -6.88 10.63
CA PRO A 38 8.01 -7.45 11.98
C PRO A 38 9.44 -7.36 12.50
N ALA A 39 9.62 -7.09 13.79
CA ALA A 39 10.94 -6.88 14.41
C ALA A 39 11.91 -8.03 14.11
N THR A 40 11.44 -9.27 14.07
CA THR A 40 12.24 -10.45 13.71
C THR A 40 12.77 -10.41 12.27
N ALA A 41 11.96 -9.94 11.33
CA ALA A 41 12.37 -9.76 9.94
C ALA A 41 13.33 -8.57 9.79
N ILE A 42 13.11 -7.48 10.51
CA ILE A 42 14.05 -6.35 10.56
C ILE A 42 15.39 -6.81 11.13
N GLN A 43 15.40 -7.52 12.25
CA GLN A 43 16.60 -8.04 12.88
C GLN A 43 17.39 -8.96 11.94
N TRP A 44 16.69 -9.87 11.26
CA TRP A 44 17.33 -10.73 10.25
C TRP A 44 17.96 -9.91 9.11
N ILE A 45 17.28 -8.87 8.62
CA ILE A 45 17.82 -7.99 7.58
C ILE A 45 19.05 -7.24 8.11
N GLU A 46 18.98 -6.68 9.32
CA GLU A 46 20.10 -5.98 9.96
C GLU A 46 21.31 -6.88 10.15
N ASP A 47 21.11 -8.14 10.52
CA ASP A 47 22.18 -9.11 10.65
C ASP A 47 22.75 -9.50 9.28
N ARG A 48 21.91 -9.58 8.24
CA ARG A 48 22.36 -9.85 6.87
C ARG A 48 23.16 -8.69 6.27
N LEU A 49 22.79 -7.45 6.60
CA LEU A 49 23.51 -6.24 6.18
C LEU A 49 24.93 -6.16 6.76
N LYS A 50 25.23 -6.87 7.86
CA LYS A 50 26.58 -6.96 8.44
C LYS A 50 27.48 -7.98 7.72
N ASN A 51 26.93 -8.81 6.83
CA ASN A 51 27.71 -9.83 6.13
C ASN A 51 28.67 -9.20 5.10
N ALA A 52 29.94 -9.59 5.12
CA ALA A 52 30.98 -9.03 4.25
C ALA A 52 30.64 -9.10 2.75
N VAL A 53 29.94 -10.15 2.30
CA VAL A 53 29.48 -10.31 0.90
C VAL A 53 28.41 -9.27 0.55
N VAL A 54 27.52 -8.96 1.49
CA VAL A 54 26.45 -7.96 1.31
C VAL A 54 27.01 -6.55 1.38
N VAL A 55 27.97 -6.28 2.26
CA VAL A 55 28.63 -4.97 2.37
C VAL A 55 29.40 -4.63 1.08
N ALA A 56 30.02 -5.63 0.45
CA ALA A 56 30.74 -5.47 -0.81
C ALA A 56 29.81 -5.27 -2.03
N ASP A 57 28.52 -5.62 -1.92
CA ASP A 57 27.52 -5.48 -2.98
C ASP A 57 26.53 -4.36 -2.64
N HIS A 58 26.79 -3.16 -3.13
CA HIS A 58 25.94 -1.99 -2.94
C HIS A 58 24.49 -2.21 -3.43
N GLY A 59 24.29 -2.99 -4.50
CA GLY A 59 22.97 -3.29 -5.03
C GLY A 59 22.17 -4.18 -4.08
N LEU A 60 22.80 -5.23 -3.57
CA LEU A 60 22.20 -6.14 -2.59
C LEU A 60 21.96 -5.45 -1.25
N GLY A 61 22.89 -4.61 -0.80
CA GLY A 61 22.74 -3.79 0.40
C GLY A 61 21.54 -2.84 0.30
N PHE A 62 21.40 -2.12 -0.82
CA PHE A 62 20.27 -1.22 -1.07
C PHE A 62 18.94 -1.98 -1.18
N ALA A 63 18.94 -3.16 -1.81
CA ALA A 63 17.76 -4.01 -1.91
C ALA A 63 17.30 -4.50 -0.53
N LEU A 64 18.23 -4.93 0.32
CA LEU A 64 17.96 -5.33 1.71
C LEU A 64 17.50 -4.15 2.57
N ASP A 65 18.07 -2.96 2.37
CA ASP A 65 17.66 -1.76 3.09
C ASP A 65 16.21 -1.38 2.76
N ASN A 66 15.85 -1.40 1.48
CA ASN A 66 14.47 -1.23 1.02
C ASN A 66 13.56 -2.37 1.49
N LEU A 67 14.09 -3.59 1.62
CA LEU A 67 13.34 -4.72 2.15
C LEU A 67 12.94 -4.48 3.61
N LYS A 68 13.56 -3.59 4.40
CA LYS A 68 13.05 -3.27 5.75
C LYS A 68 11.65 -2.64 5.75
N LYS A 69 11.27 -2.02 4.64
CA LYS A 69 9.95 -1.45 4.41
C LYS A 69 9.00 -2.54 3.90
N ILE A 70 7.74 -2.53 4.33
CA ILE A 70 6.70 -3.35 3.69
C ILE A 70 6.49 -2.84 2.26
N SER A 71 6.27 -3.76 1.31
CA SER A 71 5.95 -3.36 -0.06
C SER A 71 4.67 -2.51 -0.06
N HIS A 72 4.69 -1.37 -0.77
CA HIS A 72 3.56 -0.45 -0.87
C HIS A 72 2.24 -1.17 -1.15
N GLY A 73 2.25 -2.13 -2.07
CA GLY A 73 1.06 -2.93 -2.39
C GLY A 73 0.54 -3.79 -1.22
N LYS A 74 1.37 -4.23 -0.27
CA LYS A 74 0.88 -4.92 0.94
C LYS A 74 0.25 -3.93 1.94
N ALA A 75 0.92 -2.81 2.22
CA ALA A 75 0.40 -1.80 3.15
C ALA A 75 -0.98 -1.27 2.69
N VAL A 76 -1.13 -1.03 1.39
CA VAL A 76 -2.40 -0.59 0.80
C VAL A 76 -3.48 -1.67 0.89
N ARG A 77 -3.15 -2.94 0.69
CA ARG A 77 -4.09 -4.05 0.88
C ARG A 77 -4.62 -4.09 2.31
N GLU A 78 -3.74 -4.02 3.29
CA GLU A 78 -4.13 -4.04 4.70
C GLU A 78 -4.94 -2.79 5.09
N LEU A 79 -4.63 -1.62 4.55
CA LEU A 79 -5.44 -0.41 4.71
C LEU A 79 -6.85 -0.57 4.11
N VAL A 80 -6.96 -1.14 2.90
CA VAL A 80 -8.24 -1.43 2.25
C VAL A 80 -9.08 -2.41 3.10
N GLY A 81 -8.46 -3.46 3.63
CA GLY A 81 -9.14 -4.40 4.52
C GLY A 81 -9.72 -3.72 5.76
N ARG A 82 -8.94 -2.87 6.42
CA ARG A 82 -9.40 -2.09 7.59
C ARG A 82 -10.53 -1.13 7.24
N ALA A 83 -10.42 -0.41 6.11
CA ALA A 83 -11.49 0.47 5.65
C ALA A 83 -12.78 -0.29 5.32
N ALA A 84 -12.67 -1.48 4.71
CA ALA A 84 -13.83 -2.32 4.43
C ALA A 84 -14.54 -2.79 5.72
N ILE A 85 -13.76 -3.22 6.71
CA ILE A 85 -14.28 -3.63 8.03
C ILE A 85 -14.92 -2.44 8.76
N ALA A 86 -14.28 -1.26 8.74
CA ALA A 86 -14.84 -0.05 9.35
C ALA A 86 -16.18 0.37 8.72
N LYS A 87 -16.33 0.14 7.41
CA LYS A 87 -17.59 0.33 6.68
C LYS A 87 -18.67 -0.72 7.01
N GLY A 88 -18.33 -1.77 7.77
CA GLY A 88 -19.25 -2.86 8.11
C GLY A 88 -19.41 -3.92 7.02
N LEU A 89 -18.47 -4.00 6.07
CA LEU A 89 -18.49 -5.06 5.04
C LEU A 89 -18.05 -6.40 5.63
N ASP A 90 -18.58 -7.48 5.09
CA ASP A 90 -18.20 -8.83 5.49
C ASP A 90 -16.74 -9.18 5.12
N ALA A 91 -16.21 -10.22 5.75
CA ALA A 91 -14.82 -10.64 5.56
C ALA A 91 -14.51 -11.09 4.11
N ALA A 92 -15.49 -11.67 3.42
CA ALA A 92 -15.33 -12.11 2.03
C ALA A 92 -15.20 -10.93 1.06
N THR A 93 -16.02 -9.90 1.26
CA THR A 93 -15.99 -8.64 0.51
C THR A 93 -14.71 -7.87 0.82
N ALA A 94 -14.31 -7.78 2.09
CA ALA A 94 -13.04 -7.16 2.48
C ALA A 94 -11.86 -7.86 1.78
N THR A 95 -11.81 -9.19 1.81
CA THR A 95 -10.78 -9.99 1.12
C THR A 95 -10.77 -9.74 -0.39
N THR A 96 -11.94 -9.62 -1.01
CA THR A 96 -12.07 -9.31 -2.43
C THR A 96 -11.51 -7.92 -2.76
N LEU A 97 -11.81 -6.91 -1.94
CA LEU A 97 -11.26 -5.56 -2.09
C LEU A 97 -9.74 -5.53 -1.89
N MET A 98 -9.22 -6.29 -0.92
CA MET A 98 -7.78 -6.47 -0.74
C MET A 98 -7.13 -7.10 -1.97
N LYS A 99 -7.71 -8.17 -2.53
CA LYS A 99 -7.20 -8.77 -3.78
C LYS A 99 -7.20 -7.76 -4.92
N LYS A 100 -8.28 -6.97 -5.03
CA LYS A 100 -8.42 -5.93 -6.04
C LYS A 100 -7.33 -4.85 -5.92
N ALA A 101 -7.06 -4.38 -4.71
CA ALA A 101 -5.95 -3.46 -4.45
C ALA A 101 -4.60 -4.06 -4.88
N GLY A 102 -4.36 -5.35 -4.60
CA GLY A 102 -3.17 -6.06 -5.07
C GLY A 102 -3.01 -6.03 -6.59
N ASN A 103 -4.10 -6.32 -7.32
CA ASN A 103 -4.09 -6.32 -8.79
C ASN A 103 -3.75 -4.94 -9.38
N LEU A 104 -4.26 -3.85 -8.81
CA LEU A 104 -3.95 -2.49 -9.28
C LEU A 104 -2.46 -2.17 -9.13
N TYR A 105 -1.81 -2.66 -8.08
CA TYR A 105 -0.37 -2.45 -7.88
C TYR A 105 0.48 -3.34 -8.80
N THR A 106 -0.02 -4.51 -9.21
CA THR A 106 0.59 -5.28 -10.31
C THR A 106 0.54 -4.48 -11.61
N VAL A 107 -0.62 -3.91 -11.96
CA VAL A 107 -0.77 -3.05 -13.14
C VAL A 107 0.17 -1.83 -13.07
N ARG A 108 0.25 -1.15 -11.92
CA ARG A 108 1.21 -0.04 -11.72
C ARG A 108 2.66 -0.47 -11.97
N SER A 109 3.06 -1.61 -11.40
CA SER A 109 4.40 -2.17 -11.60
C SER A 109 4.64 -2.46 -13.07
N ASN A 110 3.66 -3.04 -13.76
CA ASN A 110 3.73 -3.33 -15.18
C ASN A 110 3.84 -2.08 -16.05
N LEU A 111 3.09 -1.02 -15.73
CA LEU A 111 3.16 0.28 -16.41
C LEU A 111 4.51 0.98 -16.24
N SER A 112 5.24 0.69 -15.15
CA SER A 112 6.60 1.21 -14.95
C SER A 112 7.68 0.48 -15.77
N HIS A 113 7.35 -0.64 -16.42
CA HIS A 113 8.23 -1.34 -17.35
C HIS A 113 7.85 -0.98 -18.79
N ALA A 114 8.84 -0.54 -19.59
CA ALA A 114 8.62 -0.10 -20.96
C ALA A 114 8.03 -1.24 -21.83
N GLY A 115 7.00 -0.92 -22.61
CA GLY A 115 6.40 -1.82 -23.61
C GLY A 115 5.14 -2.59 -23.20
N ASN A 116 4.60 -2.35 -22.00
CA ASN A 116 3.40 -3.03 -21.53
C ASN A 116 2.10 -2.31 -21.94
N THR A 117 1.05 -3.09 -22.26
CA THR A 117 -0.26 -2.59 -22.78
C THR A 117 -1.41 -2.75 -21.78
N ASP A 118 -1.10 -2.96 -20.50
CA ASP A 118 -2.12 -3.11 -19.46
C ASP A 118 -3.07 -1.90 -19.43
N ILE A 119 -4.37 -2.18 -19.48
CA ILE A 119 -5.41 -1.15 -19.42
C ILE A 119 -5.66 -0.79 -17.94
N PRO A 120 -5.46 0.47 -17.53
CA PRO A 120 -5.66 0.86 -16.13
C PRO A 120 -7.13 0.79 -15.73
N ASP A 121 -7.44 0.06 -14.64
CA ASP A 121 -8.78 0.04 -14.04
C ASP A 121 -8.96 1.26 -13.10
N VAL A 122 -9.23 2.42 -13.71
CA VAL A 122 -9.41 3.70 -13.02
C VAL A 122 -10.57 3.65 -12.02
N GLN A 123 -11.70 3.05 -12.40
CA GLN A 123 -12.88 3.03 -11.56
C GLN A 123 -12.60 2.31 -10.23
N SER A 124 -11.87 1.21 -10.30
CA SER A 124 -11.51 0.46 -9.10
C SER A 124 -10.50 1.20 -8.24
N ALA A 125 -9.52 1.87 -8.85
CA ALA A 125 -8.58 2.72 -8.11
C ALA A 125 -9.31 3.87 -7.39
N ARG A 126 -10.23 4.55 -8.08
CA ARG A 126 -11.09 5.59 -7.51
C ARG A 126 -11.94 5.08 -6.35
N ASN A 127 -12.64 3.95 -6.53
CA ASN A 127 -13.52 3.39 -5.52
C ASN A 127 -12.77 3.01 -4.24
N LEU A 128 -11.54 2.51 -4.36
CA LEU A 128 -10.70 2.19 -3.20
C LEU A 128 -10.19 3.46 -2.51
N ALA A 129 -9.77 4.47 -3.27
CA ALA A 129 -9.35 5.76 -2.70
C ALA A 129 -10.52 6.43 -1.95
N GLU A 130 -11.70 6.44 -2.55
CA GLU A 130 -12.91 6.98 -1.94
C GLU A 130 -13.32 6.21 -0.67
N LEU A 131 -13.28 4.87 -0.71
CA LEU A 131 -13.54 4.05 0.47
C LEU A 131 -12.65 4.47 1.63
N ILE A 132 -11.34 4.55 1.42
CA ILE A 132 -10.39 4.90 2.47
C ILE A 132 -10.59 6.33 2.94
N LEU A 133 -10.75 7.30 2.03
CA LEU A 133 -10.97 8.70 2.39
C LEU A 133 -12.23 8.87 3.24
N ASN A 134 -13.35 8.25 2.84
CA ASN A 134 -14.60 8.31 3.59
C ASN A 134 -14.47 7.69 4.98
N GLN A 135 -13.82 6.53 5.08
CA GLN A 135 -13.62 5.90 6.39
C GLN A 135 -12.58 6.63 7.24
N ALA A 136 -11.59 7.28 6.65
CA ALA A 136 -10.59 8.09 7.35
C ALA A 136 -11.17 9.36 7.96
N VAL A 137 -12.22 9.93 7.37
CA VAL A 137 -12.96 11.04 7.97
C VAL A 137 -13.74 10.58 9.20
N LEU A 138 -14.37 9.39 9.14
CA LEU A 138 -15.19 8.86 10.23
C LEU A 138 -14.36 8.24 11.36
N GLN A 139 -13.27 7.57 11.01
CA GLN A 139 -12.37 6.88 11.93
C GLN A 139 -10.91 7.14 11.54
N PRO A 140 -10.34 8.31 11.88
CA PRO A 140 -8.96 8.67 11.51
C PRO A 140 -7.90 7.65 11.96
N SER A 141 -8.17 6.93 13.05
CA SER A 141 -7.29 5.88 13.57
C SER A 141 -7.09 4.70 12.62
N LEU A 142 -7.90 4.53 11.56
CA LEU A 142 -7.63 3.48 10.56
C LEU A 142 -6.32 3.70 9.82
N LEU A 143 -5.88 4.96 9.69
CA LEU A 143 -4.66 5.30 8.95
C LEU A 143 -3.41 4.86 9.72
N ASN A 144 -3.49 4.89 11.05
CA ASN A 144 -2.40 4.45 11.92
C ASN A 144 -2.15 2.97 11.65
N ALA A 145 -0.92 2.60 11.27
CA ALA A 145 -0.55 1.20 11.21
C ALA A 145 -0.81 0.55 12.58
N GLN A 146 -1.60 -0.53 12.64
CA GLN A 146 -1.57 -1.36 13.83
C GLN A 146 -0.14 -1.91 13.88
N ARG A 147 0.68 -1.42 14.82
CA ARG A 147 1.86 -2.18 15.24
C ARG A 147 1.30 -3.55 15.57
N ASN A 148 1.74 -4.57 14.84
CA ASN A 148 1.46 -5.93 15.23
C ASN A 148 2.01 -6.11 16.65
N SER A 149 1.17 -5.88 17.65
CA SER A 149 1.33 -6.42 18.98
C SER A 149 1.06 -7.92 18.87
N ASN A 150 1.97 -8.63 18.20
CA ASN A 150 2.23 -10.02 18.55
C ASN A 150 3.09 -10.00 19.83
N THR A 151 2.49 -9.50 20.90
CA THR A 151 2.91 -9.75 22.27
C THR A 151 1.81 -10.60 22.89
N GLY A 152 2.09 -11.88 23.05
CA GLY A 152 1.46 -12.74 24.04
C GLY A 152 0.10 -13.32 23.70
N ALA A 153 0.09 -14.54 23.18
CA ALA A 153 -0.86 -15.55 23.62
C ALA A 153 -0.11 -16.89 23.74
N THR A 154 -0.02 -17.33 24.98
CA THR A 154 0.64 -18.52 25.53
C THR A 154 0.02 -19.84 25.05
N ASN A 155 0.84 -20.83 24.79
CA ASN A 155 1.06 -22.00 25.67
C ASN A 155 2.32 -22.76 25.26
#